data_AF-A0A2N6FL12-F1
#
_entry.id   AF-A0A2N6FL12-F1
#
_cell.length_a   1.000
_cell.length_b   1.000
_cell.length_c   1.000
_cell.angle_alpha   90.00
_cell.angle_beta   90.00
_cell.angle_gamma   90.00
#
_symmetry.space_group_name_H-M   'P 1'
#
loop_
_entity.id
_entity.type
_entity.pdbx_description
1 polymer ?
#
loop_
_entity_poly.entity_id
_entity_poly.type
_entity_poly.pdbx_seq_one_letter_code
_entity_poly.pdbx_strand_id
1 'polypeptide(L)'
;MMRLVTFLLCLPLLLGGCTLPVVLSETTGPRPDELVFPPLEFRFPEVQKVQLDNGMRVYLYEDHELPLVSLSLMVEGGDINDPLEKTGLSELFATTMETGGTKSLSPENLENELEAKAINLSVSASTYAYELGLSLHRNDLERGLDIMTELVRSPRFAEDRFELARKQMVEGLLRMNDDPGSIAVRLLAEAVNPGHPFGTTPTVEQVKSISREDLFDLHQHYFQPANFYLAISGDITEADLMTLLDKEFSGWGGAEPLVRDYPALPDQQDGKILLAFKDIPQTTILMGHRGIDKDNPDLFALRLADFILGSGGLNSRLMREIRSNRGLAYSVYSYFRVGRQLPGSFIAGSETKSGSTVEVVRLMREMMQQIIAEPVSPAELELAKKSLINSFVFAFENSHSVVNRVMDHDFYGYPPDYMSTYRDKVAAVTVEDVQQAARKYLHPDKLQIVLVGDSRVYADEINSLGLPVEMVDLEQLR
;
A
#
# COMPACT_ATOMS: atom_id res chain seq x y z
N MET A 1 99.16 37.03 -17.46
CA MET A 1 98.00 37.69 -18.11
C MET A 1 97.29 36.63 -18.94
N MET A 2 96.00 36.32 -18.86
CA MET A 2 94.92 36.64 -17.94
C MET A 2 93.78 35.62 -18.28
N ARG A 3 93.48 34.74 -17.32
CA ARG A 3 92.26 33.89 -17.09
C ARG A 3 91.62 33.01 -18.20
N LEU A 4 92.06 31.76 -18.21
CA LEU A 4 91.38 30.43 -18.12
C LEU A 4 89.81 30.35 -17.99
N VAL A 5 89.10 29.56 -18.84
CA VAL A 5 88.55 28.15 -18.64
C VAL A 5 87.08 28.16 -18.12
N THR A 6 86.09 27.33 -18.51
CA THR A 6 85.92 26.22 -19.48
C THR A 6 84.41 25.89 -19.66
N PHE A 7 84.15 25.25 -20.79
CA PHE A 7 82.96 24.59 -21.37
C PHE A 7 82.06 23.65 -20.51
N LEU A 8 80.87 23.37 -21.10
CA LEU A 8 80.07 22.12 -21.13
C LEU A 8 78.99 21.86 -20.03
N LEU A 9 77.70 21.90 -20.40
CA LEU A 9 76.83 20.70 -20.52
C LEU A 9 75.43 20.97 -21.14
N CYS A 10 75.16 20.27 -22.25
CA CYS A 10 73.93 19.57 -22.67
C CYS A 10 72.50 20.17 -22.65
N LEU A 11 71.99 20.27 -23.89
CA LEU A 11 70.72 19.75 -24.44
C LEU A 11 69.47 20.68 -24.50
N PRO A 12 68.94 20.95 -25.72
CA PRO A 12 67.81 21.84 -26.01
C PRO A 12 66.47 21.08 -26.03
N LEU A 13 65.31 21.75 -26.02
CA LEU A 13 64.13 21.32 -26.81
C LEU A 13 62.96 22.34 -26.77
N LEU A 14 62.62 22.85 -27.96
CA LEU A 14 61.26 23.10 -28.46
C LEU A 14 60.31 24.06 -27.70
N LEU A 15 60.48 25.35 -27.96
CA LEU A 15 59.39 26.34 -27.97
C LEU A 15 58.58 26.19 -29.26
N GLY A 16 57.47 25.45 -29.20
CA GLY A 16 56.59 25.23 -30.36
C GLY A 16 55.46 24.26 -30.03
N GLY A 17 54.63 24.60 -29.05
CA GLY A 17 53.51 23.77 -28.60
C GLY A 17 52.16 24.46 -28.79
N CYS A 18 51.49 24.10 -29.90
CA CYS A 18 50.05 23.99 -30.07
C CYS A 18 49.13 25.05 -29.43
N THR A 19 48.80 26.11 -30.19
CA THR A 19 47.50 26.77 -30.10
C THR A 19 46.44 25.92 -30.82
N LEU A 20 45.97 24.86 -30.17
CA LEU A 20 44.74 24.19 -30.58
C LEU A 20 43.56 24.96 -29.97
N PRO A 21 42.55 25.38 -30.76
CA PRO A 21 41.31 25.86 -30.18
C PRO A 21 40.66 24.70 -29.43
N VAL A 22 40.33 24.92 -28.16
CA VAL A 22 39.41 24.04 -27.43
C VAL A 22 38.06 24.14 -28.15
N VAL A 23 37.82 23.24 -29.09
CA VAL A 23 36.46 22.95 -29.55
C VAL A 23 35.80 22.25 -28.38
N LEU A 24 35.00 23.00 -27.61
CA LEU A 24 33.99 22.40 -26.77
C LEU A 24 33.08 21.60 -27.70
N SER A 25 33.33 20.31 -27.81
CA SER A 25 32.39 19.38 -28.42
C SER A 25 31.16 19.41 -27.53
N GLU A 26 30.18 20.22 -27.89
CA GLU A 26 28.80 20.02 -27.45
C GLU A 26 28.46 18.57 -27.80
N THR A 27 28.52 17.68 -26.82
CA THR A 27 27.88 16.37 -26.91
C THR A 27 26.38 16.64 -26.76
N THR A 28 25.79 17.22 -27.80
CA THR A 28 24.34 17.31 -27.99
C THR A 28 23.86 15.91 -28.37
N GLY A 29 23.92 15.00 -27.41
CA GLY A 29 23.02 13.87 -27.44
C GLY A 29 21.57 14.40 -27.52
N PRO A 30 20.65 13.65 -28.15
CA PRO A 30 19.25 14.05 -28.18
C PRO A 30 18.79 14.37 -26.75
N ARG A 31 18.03 15.44 -26.59
CA ARG A 31 17.43 15.74 -25.29
C ARG A 31 16.59 14.53 -24.86
N PRO A 32 16.42 14.23 -23.56
CA PRO A 32 15.63 13.08 -23.14
C PRO A 32 14.21 13.01 -23.75
N ASP A 33 13.61 14.16 -24.09
CA ASP A 33 12.32 14.28 -24.80
C ASP A 33 12.37 13.96 -26.30
N GLU A 34 13.56 13.85 -26.89
CA GLU A 34 13.81 13.52 -28.30
C GLU A 34 14.23 12.05 -28.48
N LEU A 35 14.35 11.29 -27.39
CA LEU A 35 14.66 9.86 -27.45
C LEU A 35 13.46 9.08 -27.99
N VAL A 36 13.66 8.40 -29.12
CA VAL A 36 12.67 7.50 -29.72
C VAL A 36 13.01 6.08 -29.29
N PHE A 37 12.09 5.45 -28.57
CA PHE A 37 12.19 4.05 -28.17
C PHE A 37 11.30 3.18 -29.07
N PRO A 38 11.71 1.94 -29.37
CA PRO A 38 10.81 1.00 -30.02
C PRO A 38 9.54 0.80 -29.16
N PRO A 39 8.39 0.46 -29.78
CA PRO A 39 7.19 0.12 -29.03
C PRO A 39 7.49 -0.99 -28.01
N LEU A 40 7.01 -0.81 -26.79
CA LEU A 40 7.20 -1.79 -25.74
C LEU A 40 6.36 -3.05 -26.03
N GLU A 41 7.02 -4.12 -26.45
CA GLU A 41 6.47 -5.47 -26.49
C GLU A 41 6.58 -6.10 -25.10
N PHE A 42 5.44 -6.26 -24.41
CA PHE A 42 5.36 -6.88 -23.11
C PHE A 42 4.45 -8.10 -23.19
N ARG A 43 4.95 -9.26 -22.75
CA ARG A 43 4.17 -10.48 -22.61
C ARG A 43 3.90 -10.71 -21.12
N PHE A 44 2.65 -10.99 -20.80
CA PHE A 44 2.28 -11.30 -19.42
C PHE A 44 2.94 -12.63 -19.03
N PRO A 45 3.63 -12.67 -17.88
CA PRO A 45 4.17 -13.92 -17.38
C PRO A 45 3.03 -14.90 -17.11
N GLU A 46 3.19 -16.17 -17.51
CA GLU A 46 2.20 -17.20 -17.29
C GLU A 46 2.35 -17.76 -15.88
N VAL A 47 1.28 -17.67 -15.08
CA VAL A 47 1.20 -18.25 -13.74
C VAL A 47 0.35 -19.51 -13.82
N GLN A 48 0.92 -20.62 -13.38
CA GLN A 48 0.21 -21.89 -13.30
C GLN A 48 -0.79 -21.84 -12.14
N LYS A 49 -2.00 -22.38 -12.36
CA LYS A 49 -3.06 -22.45 -11.36
C LYS A 49 -3.47 -23.90 -11.17
N VAL A 50 -3.44 -24.37 -9.92
CA VAL A 50 -3.83 -25.72 -9.53
C VAL A 50 -4.80 -25.64 -8.36
N GLN A 51 -5.81 -26.49 -8.35
CA GLN A 51 -6.67 -26.68 -7.18
C GLN A 51 -6.44 -28.08 -6.63
N LEU A 52 -6.13 -28.17 -5.34
CA LEU A 52 -5.97 -29.45 -4.65
C LEU A 52 -7.34 -30.07 -4.31
N ASP A 53 -7.36 -31.37 -4.05
CA ASP A 53 -8.58 -32.12 -3.70
C ASP A 53 -9.27 -31.59 -2.42
N ASN A 54 -8.51 -30.95 -1.52
CA ASN A 54 -9.05 -30.33 -0.30
C ASN A 54 -9.58 -28.90 -0.51
N GLY A 55 -9.60 -28.41 -1.75
CA GLY A 55 -10.11 -27.09 -2.13
C GLY A 55 -9.07 -25.96 -2.10
N MET A 56 -7.85 -26.21 -1.61
CA MET A 56 -6.78 -25.21 -1.61
C MET A 56 -6.41 -24.81 -3.04
N ARG A 57 -6.28 -23.52 -3.27
CA ARG A 57 -5.90 -22.96 -4.58
C ARG A 57 -4.43 -22.57 -4.56
N VAL A 58 -3.69 -23.04 -5.55
CA VAL A 58 -2.24 -22.92 -5.65
C VAL A 58 -1.87 -22.18 -6.93
N TYR A 59 -0.98 -21.20 -6.81
CA TYR A 59 -0.49 -20.38 -7.90
C TYR A 59 1.04 -20.53 -7.93
N LEU A 60 1.60 -20.96 -9.05
CA LEU A 60 3.02 -21.20 -9.20
C LEU A 60 3.61 -20.35 -10.34
N TYR A 61 4.73 -19.71 -10.05
CA TYR A 61 5.60 -19.09 -11.03
C TYR A 61 7.04 -19.60 -10.86
N GLU A 62 7.46 -20.50 -11.75
CA GLU A 62 8.82 -21.07 -11.71
C GLU A 62 9.86 -20.01 -12.10
N ASP A 63 10.87 -19.83 -11.24
CA ASP A 63 11.94 -18.87 -11.46
C ASP A 63 13.26 -19.38 -10.87
N HIS A 64 14.10 -19.95 -11.73
CA HIS A 64 15.36 -20.57 -11.35
C HIS A 64 16.56 -19.61 -11.37
N GLU A 65 16.35 -18.29 -11.40
CA GLU A 65 17.46 -17.31 -11.43
C GLU A 65 18.28 -17.33 -10.14
N LEU A 66 17.62 -17.52 -8.99
CA LEU A 66 18.24 -17.61 -7.66
C LEU A 66 17.75 -18.88 -6.95
N PRO A 67 18.58 -19.51 -6.09
CA PRO A 67 18.19 -20.70 -5.33
C PRO A 67 17.30 -20.33 -4.13
N LEU A 68 16.32 -19.45 -4.35
CA LEU A 68 15.38 -18.95 -3.36
C LEU A 68 13.97 -19.38 -3.73
N VAL A 69 13.13 -19.59 -2.71
CA VAL A 69 11.70 -19.84 -2.88
C VAL A 69 10.94 -18.93 -1.94
N SER A 70 9.91 -18.27 -2.47
CA SER A 70 9.02 -17.40 -1.73
C SER A 70 7.59 -17.93 -1.80
N LEU A 71 6.91 -17.96 -0.66
CA LEU A 71 5.54 -18.40 -0.51
C LEU A 71 4.73 -17.30 0.16
N SER A 72 3.50 -17.13 -0.30
CA SER A 72 2.48 -16.28 0.32
C SER A 72 1.21 -17.10 0.45
N LEU A 73 0.78 -17.37 1.67
CA LEU A 73 -0.49 -18.00 1.96
C LEU A 73 -1.47 -16.93 2.40
N MET A 74 -2.54 -16.76 1.63
CA MET A 74 -3.67 -15.91 1.96
C MET A 74 -4.85 -16.78 2.42
N VAL A 75 -5.42 -16.39 3.56
CA VAL A 75 -6.59 -17.02 4.18
C VAL A 75 -7.70 -15.98 4.24
N GLU A 76 -8.84 -16.24 3.59
CA GLU A 76 -9.97 -15.32 3.62
C GLU A 76 -10.45 -15.08 5.06
N GLY A 77 -10.66 -13.82 5.43
CA GLY A 77 -10.98 -13.44 6.80
C GLY A 77 -10.68 -11.96 7.02
N GLY A 78 -9.81 -11.66 7.99
CA GLY A 78 -9.31 -10.31 8.21
C GLY A 78 -10.13 -9.45 9.17
N ASP A 79 -9.61 -8.25 9.42
CA ASP A 79 -10.11 -7.35 10.48
C ASP A 79 -11.54 -6.82 10.25
N ILE A 80 -12.07 -6.90 9.02
CA ILE A 80 -13.44 -6.49 8.73
C ILE A 80 -14.47 -7.33 9.51
N ASN A 81 -14.06 -8.52 9.96
CA ASN A 81 -14.89 -9.46 10.70
C ASN A 81 -14.59 -9.46 12.21
N ASP A 82 -13.70 -8.58 12.70
CA ASP A 82 -13.51 -8.42 14.14
C ASP A 82 -14.85 -7.94 14.76
N PRO A 83 -15.35 -8.61 15.80
CA PRO A 83 -16.49 -8.09 16.56
C PRO A 83 -16.14 -6.70 17.09
N LEU A 84 -17.08 -5.75 17.04
CA LEU A 84 -16.82 -4.36 17.43
C LEU A 84 -16.38 -4.23 18.90
N GLU A 85 -16.79 -5.15 19.77
CA GLU A 85 -16.35 -5.24 21.16
C GLU A 85 -14.93 -5.82 21.35
N LYS A 86 -14.37 -6.42 20.30
CA LYS A 86 -13.05 -7.06 20.24
C LYS A 86 -12.22 -6.57 19.05
N THR A 87 -12.41 -5.33 18.61
CA THR A 87 -11.56 -4.70 17.60
C THR A 87 -10.09 -4.90 17.98
N GLY A 88 -9.27 -5.32 17.01
CA GLY A 88 -7.86 -5.66 17.24
C GLY A 88 -7.60 -7.15 17.47
N LEU A 89 -8.65 -7.98 17.46
CA LEU A 89 -8.55 -9.44 17.54
C LEU A 89 -7.70 -10.00 16.40
N SER A 90 -7.92 -9.56 15.16
CA SER A 90 -7.17 -10.05 14.01
C SER A 90 -5.68 -9.70 14.05
N GLU A 91 -5.32 -8.51 14.53
CA GLU A 91 -3.91 -8.09 14.70
C GLU A 91 -3.23 -8.89 15.81
N LEU A 92 -3.91 -9.08 16.94
CA LEU A 92 -3.39 -9.86 18.05
C LEU A 92 -3.27 -11.35 17.68
N PHE A 93 -4.21 -11.87 16.90
CA PHE A 93 -4.16 -13.19 16.31
C PHE A 93 -2.90 -13.36 15.46
N ALA A 94 -2.69 -12.50 14.46
CA ALA A 94 -1.55 -12.60 13.54
C ALA A 94 -0.21 -12.53 14.29
N THR A 95 -0.06 -11.55 15.19
CA THR A 95 1.16 -11.37 16.00
C THR A 95 1.44 -12.58 16.89
N THR A 96 0.41 -13.14 17.51
CA THR A 96 0.55 -14.31 18.39
C THR A 96 0.76 -15.59 17.57
N MET A 97 0.22 -15.68 16.35
CA MET A 97 0.50 -16.79 15.45
C MET A 97 1.99 -16.78 15.07
N GLU A 98 2.52 -15.65 14.59
CA GLU A 98 3.92 -15.52 14.19
C GLU A 98 4.91 -15.91 15.30
N THR A 99 4.64 -15.45 16.53
CA THR A 99 5.59 -15.56 17.65
C THR A 99 5.28 -16.70 18.62
N GLY A 100 4.08 -17.26 18.58
CA GLY A 100 3.55 -18.16 19.62
C GLY A 100 3.98 -19.62 19.51
N GLY A 101 4.71 -19.99 18.45
CA GLY A 101 5.14 -21.37 18.20
C GLY A 101 4.05 -22.25 17.60
N THR A 102 4.40 -23.51 17.35
CA THR A 102 3.53 -24.54 16.80
C THR A 102 3.29 -25.65 17.83
N LYS A 103 2.48 -26.64 17.48
CA LYS A 103 2.28 -27.82 18.33
C LYS A 103 3.61 -28.51 18.70
N SER A 104 4.54 -28.66 17.76
CA SER A 104 5.84 -29.30 17.99
C SER A 104 6.95 -28.34 18.45
N LEU A 105 6.87 -27.05 18.11
CA LEU A 105 7.91 -26.06 18.40
C LEU A 105 7.44 -25.06 19.47
N SER A 106 8.24 -24.89 20.54
CA SER A 106 8.06 -23.72 21.41
C SER A 106 8.40 -22.44 20.64
N PRO A 107 7.97 -21.24 21.11
CA PRO A 107 8.36 -19.97 20.53
C PRO A 107 9.86 -19.85 20.25
N GLU A 108 10.69 -20.21 21.24
CA GLU A 108 12.16 -20.11 21.14
C GLU A 108 12.72 -21.11 20.12
N ASN A 109 12.17 -22.32 20.05
CA ASN A 109 12.63 -23.31 19.10
C ASN A 109 12.23 -22.94 17.66
N LEU A 110 11.03 -22.37 17.47
CA LEU A 110 10.61 -21.83 16.18
C LEU A 110 11.57 -20.71 15.74
N GLU A 111 11.81 -19.73 16.60
CA GLU A 111 12.72 -18.61 16.32
C GLU A 111 14.14 -19.08 15.98
N ASN A 112 14.72 -19.95 16.81
CA ASN A 112 16.06 -20.52 16.60
C ASN A 112 16.15 -21.30 15.27
N GLU A 113 15.10 -22.02 14.91
CA GLU A 113 15.09 -22.82 13.68
C GLU A 113 14.99 -21.95 12.42
N LEU A 114 14.15 -20.91 12.47
CA LEU A 114 14.07 -19.92 11.40
C LEU A 114 15.41 -19.20 11.22
N GLU A 115 16.05 -18.75 12.31
CA GLU A 115 17.34 -18.06 12.28
C GLU A 115 18.46 -18.96 11.74
N ALA A 116 18.56 -20.20 12.23
CA ALA A 116 19.61 -21.14 11.83
C ALA A 116 19.58 -21.47 10.32
N LYS A 117 18.41 -21.31 9.69
CA LYS A 117 18.18 -21.58 8.25
C LYS A 117 18.02 -20.30 7.42
N ALA A 118 18.14 -19.12 8.05
CA ALA A 118 17.85 -17.83 7.44
C ALA A 118 16.47 -17.78 6.75
N ILE A 119 15.48 -18.44 7.34
CA ILE A 119 14.10 -18.42 6.87
C ILE A 119 13.44 -17.15 7.40
N ASN A 120 12.87 -16.36 6.51
CA ASN A 120 12.02 -15.24 6.89
C ASN A 120 10.57 -15.73 6.89
N LEU A 121 9.94 -15.73 8.06
CA LEU A 121 8.51 -16.00 8.26
C LEU A 121 7.86 -14.68 8.72
N SER A 122 6.66 -14.40 8.22
CA SER A 122 5.83 -13.29 8.70
C SER A 122 4.37 -13.71 8.72
N VAL A 123 3.60 -13.17 9.66
CA VAL A 123 2.14 -13.31 9.70
C VAL A 123 1.52 -11.93 9.90
N SER A 124 0.52 -11.60 9.09
CA SER A 124 -0.21 -10.34 9.21
C SER A 124 -1.71 -10.54 9.03
N ALA A 125 -2.47 -9.54 9.46
CA ALA A 125 -3.88 -9.43 9.15
C ALA A 125 -4.08 -8.17 8.30
N SER A 126 -4.91 -8.29 7.27
CA SER A 126 -5.41 -7.19 6.47
C SER A 126 -6.93 -7.15 6.59
N THR A 127 -7.56 -6.21 5.88
CA THR A 127 -9.01 -6.01 5.98
C THR A 127 -9.83 -7.25 5.58
N TYR A 128 -9.35 -8.02 4.60
CA TYR A 128 -10.11 -9.15 4.06
C TYR A 128 -9.38 -10.50 4.17
N ALA A 129 -8.19 -10.54 4.76
CA ALA A 129 -7.40 -11.77 4.83
C ALA A 129 -6.42 -11.80 6.00
N TYR A 130 -6.00 -13.01 6.36
CA TYR A 130 -4.76 -13.28 7.07
C TYR A 130 -3.71 -13.72 6.06
N GLU A 131 -2.49 -13.23 6.20
CA GLU A 131 -1.41 -13.45 5.24
C GLU A 131 -0.19 -14.00 5.95
N LEU A 132 0.33 -15.13 5.46
CA LEU A 132 1.59 -15.71 5.92
C LEU A 132 2.61 -15.66 4.79
N GLY A 133 3.73 -15.00 5.03
CA GLY A 133 4.86 -14.93 4.09
C GLY A 133 5.99 -15.84 4.52
N LEU A 134 6.60 -16.55 3.57
CA LEU A 134 7.81 -17.34 3.80
C LEU A 134 8.82 -17.07 2.68
N SER A 135 10.07 -16.79 3.04
CA SER A 135 11.17 -16.68 2.09
C SER A 135 12.38 -17.45 2.61
N LEU A 136 12.94 -18.32 1.77
CA LEU A 136 13.99 -19.25 2.17
C LEU A 136 14.87 -19.68 0.99
N HIS A 137 15.99 -20.32 1.31
CA HIS A 137 16.81 -21.01 0.31
C HIS A 137 16.16 -22.35 -0.07
N ARG A 138 16.20 -22.75 -1.35
CA ARG A 138 15.49 -23.94 -1.87
C ARG A 138 15.73 -25.24 -1.08
N ASN A 139 16.93 -25.40 -0.52
CA ASN A 139 17.32 -26.59 0.25
C ASN A 139 16.56 -26.73 1.58
N ASP A 140 15.99 -25.63 2.08
CA ASP A 140 15.24 -25.57 3.32
C ASP A 140 13.72 -25.56 3.09
N LEU A 141 13.27 -25.65 1.82
CA LEU A 141 11.87 -25.54 1.46
C LEU A 141 10.99 -26.58 2.14
N GLU A 142 11.42 -27.84 2.15
CA GLU A 142 10.63 -28.91 2.78
C GLU A 142 10.38 -28.59 4.27
N ARG A 143 11.42 -28.13 4.99
CA ARG A 143 11.28 -27.78 6.40
C ARG A 143 10.48 -26.49 6.61
N GLY A 144 10.69 -25.49 5.75
CA GLY A 144 9.92 -24.25 5.80
C GLY A 144 8.42 -24.47 5.57
N LEU A 145 8.07 -25.34 4.62
CA LEU A 145 6.68 -25.69 4.35
C LEU A 145 6.05 -26.51 5.48
N ASP A 146 6.81 -27.44 6.09
CA ASP A 146 6.39 -28.18 7.29
C ASP A 146 6.09 -27.22 8.45
N ILE A 147 6.98 -26.24 8.72
CA ILE A 147 6.76 -25.19 9.73
C ILE A 147 5.50 -24.37 9.41
N MET A 148 5.37 -23.86 8.18
CA MET A 148 4.19 -23.09 7.77
C MET A 148 2.90 -23.91 7.93
N THR A 149 2.92 -25.18 7.52
CA THR A 149 1.76 -26.07 7.59
C THR A 149 1.38 -26.37 9.03
N GLU A 150 2.34 -26.66 9.91
CA GLU A 150 2.05 -26.86 11.33
C GLU A 150 1.55 -25.58 12.00
N LEU A 151 2.08 -24.42 11.60
CA LEU A 151 1.64 -23.11 12.10
C LEU A 151 0.17 -22.85 11.75
N VAL A 152 -0.24 -23.12 10.51
CA VAL A 152 -1.64 -22.92 10.09
C VAL A 152 -2.58 -24.02 10.55
N ARG A 153 -2.07 -25.23 10.83
CA ARG A 153 -2.89 -26.36 11.25
C ARG A 153 -3.05 -26.47 12.75
N SER A 154 -2.03 -26.09 13.51
CA SER A 154 -1.96 -26.28 14.96
C SER A 154 -1.06 -25.22 15.61
N PRO A 155 -1.44 -23.93 15.52
CA PRO A 155 -0.73 -22.87 16.23
C PRO A 155 -0.83 -23.11 17.73
N ARG A 156 0.25 -22.80 18.45
CA ARG A 156 0.31 -23.01 19.90
C ARG A 156 -0.29 -21.86 20.69
N PHE A 157 -0.24 -20.65 20.13
CA PHE A 157 -0.57 -19.39 20.82
C PHE A 157 -0.01 -19.35 22.25
N ALA A 158 1.32 -19.49 22.38
CA ALA A 158 1.95 -19.52 23.70
C ALA A 158 1.51 -18.32 24.58
N GLU A 159 1.13 -18.61 25.83
CA GLU A 159 0.50 -17.65 26.73
C GLU A 159 1.36 -16.40 26.95
N ASP A 160 2.66 -16.59 27.15
CA ASP A 160 3.62 -15.52 27.34
C ASP A 160 3.73 -14.60 26.11
N ARG A 161 3.61 -15.18 24.90
CA ARG A 161 3.65 -14.44 23.63
C ARG A 161 2.36 -13.71 23.36
N PHE A 162 1.22 -14.31 23.65
CA PHE A 162 -0.09 -13.65 23.63
C PHE A 162 -0.10 -12.43 24.57
N GLU A 163 0.32 -12.61 25.82
CA GLU A 163 0.38 -11.54 26.80
C GLU A 163 1.36 -10.42 26.43
N LEU A 164 2.49 -10.78 25.79
CA LEU A 164 3.45 -9.80 25.29
C LEU A 164 2.85 -8.99 24.12
N ALA A 165 2.26 -9.66 23.14
CA ALA A 165 1.63 -9.01 21.99
C ALA A 165 0.50 -8.06 22.44
N ARG A 166 -0.35 -8.51 23.38
CA ARG A 166 -1.42 -7.68 23.96
C ARG A 166 -0.87 -6.44 24.67
N LYS A 167 0.21 -6.57 25.44
CA LYS A 167 0.87 -5.42 26.08
C LYS A 167 1.45 -4.46 25.07
N GLN A 168 2.13 -4.96 24.03
CA GLN A 168 2.70 -4.13 22.97
C GLN A 168 1.62 -3.34 22.23
N MET A 169 0.48 -3.98 21.93
CA MET A 169 -0.67 -3.32 21.33
C MET A 169 -1.24 -2.21 22.24
N VAL A 170 -1.43 -2.49 23.53
CA VAL A 170 -1.87 -1.46 24.50
C VAL A 170 -0.89 -0.29 24.57
N GLU A 171 0.41 -0.54 24.62
CA GLU A 171 1.42 0.51 24.59
C GLU A 171 1.40 1.32 23.28
N GLY A 172 1.08 0.67 22.15
CA GLY A 172 0.83 1.34 20.88
C GLY A 172 -0.37 2.30 20.95
N LEU A 173 -1.48 1.85 21.53
CA LEU A 173 -2.69 2.65 21.71
C LEU A 173 -2.46 3.85 22.63
N LEU A 174 -1.72 3.69 23.72
CA LEU A 174 -1.40 4.81 24.61
C LEU A 174 -0.58 5.91 23.91
N ARG A 175 0.19 5.55 22.88
CA ARG A 175 1.02 6.45 22.06
C ARG A 175 0.38 6.85 20.73
N MET A 176 -0.84 6.40 20.42
CA MET A 176 -1.44 6.61 19.08
C MET A 176 -1.73 8.07 18.74
N ASN A 177 -1.66 8.96 19.73
CA ASN A 177 -1.83 10.40 19.58
C ASN A 177 -0.50 11.16 19.56
N ASP A 178 0.64 10.49 19.48
CA ASP A 178 1.96 11.14 19.41
C ASP A 178 2.18 11.80 18.04
N ASP A 179 1.86 11.06 16.96
CA ASP A 179 2.06 11.48 15.58
C ASP A 179 0.81 12.14 14.97
N PRO A 180 0.90 13.37 14.41
CA PRO A 180 -0.25 14.07 13.83
C PRO A 180 -0.82 13.38 12.58
N GLY A 181 0.01 12.69 11.79
CA GLY A 181 -0.43 11.91 10.62
C GLY A 181 -1.35 10.76 11.01
N SER A 182 -0.93 10.00 12.02
CA SER A 182 -1.66 8.85 12.56
C SER A 182 -3.00 9.27 13.17
N ILE A 183 -3.05 10.42 13.86
CA ILE A 183 -4.30 11.03 14.31
C ILE A 183 -5.20 11.36 13.11
N ALA A 184 -4.66 12.02 12.09
CA ALA A 184 -5.44 12.46 10.93
C ALA A 184 -6.07 11.28 10.19
N VAL A 185 -5.32 10.19 10.00
CA VAL A 185 -5.80 8.96 9.33
C VAL A 185 -6.94 8.32 10.12
N ARG A 186 -6.79 8.15 11.44
CA ARG A 186 -7.84 7.56 12.30
C ARG A 186 -9.12 8.37 12.29
N LEU A 187 -9.00 9.67 12.56
CA LEU A 187 -10.16 10.57 12.58
C LEU A 187 -10.87 10.62 11.24
N LEU A 188 -10.12 10.60 10.13
CA LEU A 188 -10.73 10.58 8.80
C LEU A 188 -11.45 9.26 8.53
N ALA A 189 -10.82 8.13 8.88
CA ALA A 189 -11.40 6.80 8.71
C ALA A 189 -12.74 6.68 9.47
N GLU A 190 -12.76 7.09 10.74
CA GLU A 190 -13.95 7.13 11.59
C GLU A 190 -15.03 8.06 11.02
N ALA A 191 -14.65 9.27 10.61
CA ALA A 191 -15.60 10.24 10.08
C ALA A 191 -16.23 9.81 8.74
N VAL A 192 -15.48 9.09 7.89
CA VAL A 192 -16.00 8.59 6.60
C VAL A 192 -16.85 7.34 6.79
N ASN A 193 -16.51 6.46 7.75
CA ASN A 193 -17.19 5.19 7.98
C ASN A 193 -17.56 5.00 9.46
N PRO A 194 -18.43 5.85 10.03
CA PRO A 194 -18.76 5.80 11.45
C PRO A 194 -19.41 4.46 11.82
N GLY A 195 -18.91 3.83 12.89
CA GLY A 195 -19.44 2.56 13.42
C GLY A 195 -19.21 1.33 12.54
N HIS A 196 -18.42 1.46 11.47
CA HIS A 196 -18.05 0.35 10.57
C HIS A 196 -16.57 -0.01 10.76
N PRO A 197 -16.14 -1.27 10.61
CA PRO A 197 -14.74 -1.69 10.78
C PRO A 197 -13.70 -0.81 10.08
N PHE A 198 -14.00 -0.30 8.88
CA PHE A 198 -13.14 0.66 8.16
C PHE A 198 -12.82 1.96 8.90
N GLY A 199 -13.62 2.34 9.90
CA GLY A 199 -13.48 3.56 10.68
C GLY A 199 -13.22 3.32 12.16
N THR A 200 -13.02 2.07 12.59
CA THR A 200 -12.83 1.76 14.02
C THR A 200 -11.35 1.66 14.37
N THR A 201 -10.99 2.21 15.52
CA THR A 201 -9.71 1.98 16.20
C THR A 201 -9.99 1.22 17.49
N PRO A 202 -9.18 0.21 17.85
CA PRO A 202 -9.37 -0.51 19.10
C PRO A 202 -9.10 0.39 20.32
N THR A 203 -9.86 0.20 21.40
CA THR A 203 -9.59 0.82 22.71
C THR A 203 -8.78 -0.11 23.60
N VAL A 204 -8.16 0.44 24.65
CA VAL A 204 -7.41 -0.34 25.64
C VAL A 204 -8.31 -1.40 26.32
N GLU A 205 -9.57 -1.07 26.59
CA GLU A 205 -10.54 -1.98 27.20
C GLU A 205 -10.88 -3.14 26.27
N GLN A 206 -11.12 -2.86 24.99
CA GLN A 206 -11.41 -3.89 23.98
C GLN A 206 -10.24 -4.85 23.87
N VAL A 207 -9.01 -4.35 23.70
CA VAL A 207 -7.81 -5.18 23.60
C VAL A 207 -7.58 -6.03 24.86
N LYS A 208 -7.81 -5.46 26.04
CA LYS A 208 -7.71 -6.21 27.31
C LYS A 208 -8.79 -7.28 27.47
N SER A 209 -9.94 -7.11 26.81
CA SER A 209 -11.05 -8.08 26.85
C SER A 209 -10.81 -9.30 25.95
N ILE A 210 -9.90 -9.18 24.97
CA ILE A 210 -9.52 -10.30 24.11
C ILE A 210 -8.79 -11.36 24.96
N SER A 211 -9.25 -12.58 24.82
CA SER A 211 -8.73 -13.77 25.46
C SER A 211 -7.97 -14.65 24.47
N ARG A 212 -7.13 -15.55 24.97
CA ARG A 212 -6.45 -16.52 24.11
C ARG A 212 -7.43 -17.49 23.43
N GLU A 213 -8.55 -17.80 24.07
CA GLU A 213 -9.60 -18.64 23.48
C GLU A 213 -10.16 -18.01 22.19
N ASP A 214 -10.28 -16.69 22.15
CA ASP A 214 -10.74 -15.97 20.96
C ASP A 214 -9.82 -16.20 19.75
N LEU A 215 -8.52 -16.42 19.99
CA LEU A 215 -7.57 -16.75 18.92
C LEU A 215 -7.80 -18.17 18.39
N PHE A 216 -8.12 -19.12 19.27
CA PHE A 216 -8.44 -20.49 18.88
C PHE A 216 -9.78 -20.58 18.15
N ASP A 217 -10.79 -19.82 18.59
CA ASP A 217 -12.10 -19.74 17.92
C ASP A 217 -11.96 -19.16 16.51
N LEU A 218 -11.19 -18.07 16.37
CA LEU A 218 -10.87 -17.48 15.06
C LEU A 218 -10.13 -18.47 14.17
N HIS A 219 -9.08 -19.13 14.70
CA HIS A 219 -8.33 -20.16 13.98
C HIS A 219 -9.26 -21.25 13.45
N GLN A 220 -10.08 -21.82 14.31
CA GLN A 220 -10.99 -22.91 13.95
C GLN A 220 -11.96 -22.49 12.84
N HIS A 221 -12.42 -21.24 12.87
CA HIS A 221 -13.37 -20.70 11.90
C HIS A 221 -12.73 -20.47 10.52
N TYR A 222 -11.58 -19.80 10.45
CA TYR A 222 -11.01 -19.34 9.18
C TYR A 222 -9.96 -20.28 8.56
N PHE A 223 -9.23 -21.06 9.37
CA PHE A 223 -8.05 -21.79 8.91
C PHE A 223 -8.37 -23.22 8.45
N GLN A 224 -9.04 -23.29 7.30
CA GLN A 224 -9.38 -24.54 6.60
C GLN A 224 -8.81 -24.54 5.18
N PRO A 225 -8.32 -25.67 4.63
CA PRO A 225 -7.67 -25.70 3.31
C PRO A 225 -8.51 -25.17 2.15
N ALA A 226 -9.82 -25.37 2.18
CA ALA A 226 -10.73 -24.80 1.17
C ALA A 226 -10.70 -23.26 1.13
N ASN A 227 -10.28 -22.63 2.23
CA ASN A 227 -10.16 -21.18 2.38
C ASN A 227 -8.76 -20.64 2.02
N PHE A 228 -7.83 -21.50 1.62
CA PHE A 228 -6.43 -21.15 1.37
C PHE A 228 -6.16 -20.85 -0.10
N TYR A 229 -5.39 -19.78 -0.30
CA TYR A 229 -4.80 -19.38 -1.56
C TYR A 229 -3.30 -19.30 -1.34
N LEU A 230 -2.54 -20.15 -2.01
CA LEU A 230 -1.09 -20.27 -1.84
C LEU A 230 -0.39 -19.84 -3.13
N ALA A 231 0.34 -18.73 -3.09
CA ALA A 231 1.21 -18.28 -4.15
C ALA A 231 2.66 -18.69 -3.87
N ILE A 232 3.32 -19.30 -4.86
CA ILE A 232 4.72 -19.74 -4.79
C ILE A 232 5.49 -19.22 -6.01
N SER A 233 6.71 -18.75 -5.79
CA SER A 233 7.67 -18.50 -6.87
C SER A 233 9.09 -18.83 -6.46
N GLY A 234 9.95 -19.18 -7.42
CA GLY A 234 11.37 -19.40 -7.21
C GLY A 234 11.89 -20.72 -7.76
N ASP A 235 13.02 -21.20 -7.23
CA ASP A 235 13.72 -22.40 -7.69
C ASP A 235 13.03 -23.69 -7.22
N ILE A 236 11.85 -23.94 -7.79
CA ILE A 236 11.01 -25.12 -7.58
C ILE A 236 10.25 -25.45 -8.87
N THR A 237 10.10 -26.75 -9.15
CA THR A 237 9.27 -27.26 -10.25
C THR A 237 7.86 -27.56 -9.75
N GLU A 238 6.87 -27.52 -10.64
CA GLU A 238 5.50 -27.96 -10.35
C GLU A 238 5.47 -29.37 -9.72
N ALA A 239 6.22 -30.33 -10.27
CA ALA A 239 6.23 -31.70 -9.78
C ALA A 239 6.75 -31.82 -8.33
N ASP A 240 7.82 -31.10 -8.00
CA ASP A 240 8.39 -31.09 -6.64
C ASP A 240 7.41 -30.42 -5.67
N LEU A 241 6.80 -29.30 -6.08
CA LEU A 241 5.79 -28.61 -5.28
C LEU A 241 4.59 -29.50 -4.98
N MET A 242 4.03 -30.16 -6.00
CA MET A 242 2.86 -31.01 -5.81
C MET A 242 3.16 -32.19 -4.88
N THR A 243 4.37 -32.75 -4.93
CA THR A 243 4.80 -33.79 -3.99
C THR A 243 4.85 -33.28 -2.55
N LEU A 244 5.40 -32.08 -2.34
CA LEU A 244 5.45 -31.44 -1.03
C LEU A 244 4.05 -31.08 -0.50
N LEU A 245 3.18 -30.51 -1.34
CA LEU A 245 1.83 -30.15 -0.95
C LEU A 245 0.97 -31.37 -0.62
N ASP A 246 1.10 -32.47 -1.37
CA ASP A 246 0.41 -33.73 -1.05
C ASP A 246 0.87 -34.27 0.31
N LYS A 247 2.18 -34.24 0.59
CA LYS A 247 2.71 -34.66 1.90
C LYS A 247 2.13 -33.83 3.05
N GLU A 248 2.09 -32.50 2.92
CA GLU A 248 1.76 -31.60 4.04
C GLU A 248 0.24 -31.41 4.24
N PHE A 249 -0.54 -31.40 3.14
CA PHE A 249 -1.97 -31.08 3.17
C PHE A 249 -2.90 -32.28 2.92
N SER A 250 -2.38 -33.46 2.55
CA SER A 250 -3.23 -34.66 2.41
C SER A 250 -3.95 -35.01 3.71
N GLY A 251 -5.22 -35.41 3.57
CA GLY A 251 -6.07 -35.76 4.71
C GLY A 251 -6.46 -34.57 5.61
N TRP A 252 -6.06 -33.34 5.29
CA TRP A 252 -6.58 -32.13 5.91
C TRP A 252 -7.68 -31.55 5.02
N GLY A 253 -8.92 -31.55 5.52
CA GLY A 253 -10.10 -31.03 4.83
C GLY A 253 -11.36 -31.23 5.65
N GLY A 254 -12.52 -30.86 5.08
CA GLY A 254 -13.84 -31.14 5.67
C GLY A 254 -14.71 -29.93 5.99
N ALA A 255 -14.29 -28.72 5.63
CA ALA A 255 -15.13 -27.53 5.74
C ALA A 255 -15.59 -27.07 4.35
N GLU A 256 -16.87 -26.72 4.25
CA GLU A 256 -17.40 -25.98 3.11
C GLU A 256 -16.65 -24.64 2.96
N PRO A 257 -16.54 -24.08 1.74
CA PRO A 257 -16.02 -22.74 1.55
C PRO A 257 -16.77 -21.73 2.44
N LEU A 258 -16.04 -20.83 3.08
CA LEU A 258 -16.64 -19.77 3.88
C LEU A 258 -17.53 -18.89 3.00
N VAL A 259 -18.67 -18.48 3.55
CA VAL A 259 -19.55 -17.51 2.89
C VAL A 259 -19.05 -16.12 3.24
N ARG A 260 -18.80 -15.31 2.20
CA ARG A 260 -18.48 -13.88 2.35
C ARG A 260 -19.68 -13.15 2.91
N ASP A 261 -19.53 -12.62 4.11
CA ASP A 261 -20.47 -11.67 4.70
C ASP A 261 -19.67 -10.47 5.21
N TYR A 262 -20.00 -9.28 4.71
CA TYR A 262 -19.31 -8.05 5.09
C TYR A 262 -20.33 -7.08 5.67
N PRO A 263 -20.01 -6.39 6.78
CA PRO A 263 -20.87 -5.36 7.33
C PRO A 263 -21.23 -4.31 6.27
N ALA A 264 -22.51 -3.91 6.26
CA ALA A 264 -22.95 -2.87 5.36
C ALA A 264 -22.31 -1.53 5.73
N LEU A 265 -21.87 -0.79 4.71
CA LEU A 265 -21.32 0.55 4.92
C LEU A 265 -22.41 1.53 5.38
N PRO A 266 -22.07 2.48 6.27
CA PRO A 266 -23.00 3.53 6.68
C PRO A 266 -23.30 4.47 5.51
N ASP A 267 -24.37 5.24 5.62
CA ASP A 267 -24.68 6.29 4.65
C ASP A 267 -23.52 7.30 4.54
N GLN A 268 -23.38 7.94 3.37
CA GLN A 268 -22.36 8.97 3.18
C GLN A 268 -22.67 10.18 4.05
N GLN A 269 -21.69 10.58 4.86
CA GLN A 269 -21.80 11.70 5.79
C GLN A 269 -21.75 13.06 5.09
N ASP A 270 -22.36 14.08 5.70
CA ASP A 270 -22.21 15.48 5.27
C ASP A 270 -20.83 16.03 5.63
N GLY A 271 -20.31 16.93 4.81
CA GLY A 271 -18.97 17.50 5.01
C GLY A 271 -18.87 18.31 6.30
N LYS A 272 -17.76 18.14 7.03
CA LYS A 272 -17.42 18.87 8.25
C LYS A 272 -15.91 18.97 8.43
N ILE A 273 -15.48 19.84 9.33
CA ILE A 273 -14.09 20.02 9.74
C ILE A 273 -13.92 19.47 11.16
N LEU A 274 -12.97 18.56 11.34
CA LEU A 274 -12.53 18.00 12.62
C LEU A 274 -11.20 18.66 13.01
N LEU A 275 -11.20 19.43 14.09
CA LEU A 275 -10.01 20.13 14.60
C LEU A 275 -9.42 19.39 15.78
N ALA A 276 -8.24 18.78 15.59
CA ALA A 276 -7.46 18.17 16.65
C ALA A 276 -6.27 19.08 17.01
N PHE A 277 -6.26 19.60 18.23
CA PHE A 277 -5.22 20.53 18.67
C PHE A 277 -3.90 19.79 18.97
N LYS A 278 -2.79 20.26 18.40
CA LYS A 278 -1.42 19.96 18.84
C LYS A 278 -0.55 21.22 18.75
N ASP A 279 0.31 21.44 19.74
CA ASP A 279 1.22 22.59 19.78
C ASP A 279 2.43 22.37 18.87
N ILE A 280 2.20 22.44 17.55
CA ILE A 280 3.19 22.21 16.49
C ILE A 280 3.10 23.30 15.40
N PRO A 281 4.24 23.64 14.75
CA PRO A 281 4.29 24.75 13.79
C PRO A 281 3.66 24.44 12.42
N GLN A 282 3.35 23.18 12.17
CA GLN A 282 2.72 22.70 10.94
C GLN A 282 1.37 22.06 11.27
N THR A 283 0.44 22.15 10.32
CA THR A 283 -0.83 21.44 10.37
C THR A 283 -0.81 20.30 9.36
N THR A 284 -1.11 19.09 9.83
CA THR A 284 -1.44 17.96 8.98
C THR A 284 -2.88 18.10 8.52
N ILE A 285 -3.08 18.12 7.21
CA ILE A 285 -4.38 18.22 6.55
C ILE A 285 -4.66 16.90 5.89
N LEU A 286 -5.78 16.26 6.25
CA LEU A 286 -6.29 15.10 5.54
C LEU A 286 -7.78 15.28 5.30
N MET A 287 -8.24 15.06 4.08
CA MET A 287 -9.64 15.17 3.73
C MET A 287 -10.10 14.02 2.85
N GLY A 288 -11.34 13.59 3.00
CA GLY A 288 -11.85 12.46 2.25
C GLY A 288 -13.35 12.27 2.35
N HIS A 289 -13.87 11.42 1.47
CA HIS A 289 -15.26 10.98 1.45
C HIS A 289 -15.31 9.54 0.89
N ARG A 290 -16.50 8.94 0.85
CA ARG A 290 -16.70 7.59 0.27
C ARG A 290 -16.26 7.59 -1.19
N GLY A 291 -15.42 6.62 -1.56
CA GLY A 291 -14.87 6.45 -2.89
C GLY A 291 -15.63 5.39 -3.69
N ILE A 292 -14.89 4.65 -4.51
CA ILE A 292 -15.40 3.59 -5.38
C ILE A 292 -14.80 2.23 -5.03
N ASP A 293 -15.39 1.17 -5.57
CA ASP A 293 -14.82 -0.18 -5.60
C ASP A 293 -14.20 -0.50 -6.98
N LYS A 294 -13.65 -1.70 -7.09
CA LYS A 294 -13.00 -2.24 -8.29
C LYS A 294 -13.93 -2.50 -9.46
N ASP A 295 -15.23 -2.70 -9.21
CA ASP A 295 -16.22 -3.10 -10.20
C ASP A 295 -16.93 -1.87 -10.81
N ASN A 296 -16.58 -0.68 -10.31
CA ASN A 296 -17.05 0.58 -10.85
C ASN A 296 -16.70 0.72 -12.36
N PRO A 297 -17.68 0.96 -13.25
CA PRO A 297 -17.45 1.04 -14.69
C PRO A 297 -16.58 2.23 -15.09
N ASP A 298 -16.52 3.27 -14.25
CA ASP A 298 -15.80 4.52 -14.49
C ASP A 298 -14.38 4.49 -13.87
N LEU A 299 -13.92 3.34 -13.35
CA LEU A 299 -12.65 3.16 -12.64
C LEU A 299 -11.44 3.76 -13.37
N PHE A 300 -11.28 3.48 -14.66
CA PHE A 300 -10.12 3.94 -15.43
C PHE A 300 -10.16 5.44 -15.70
N ALA A 301 -11.36 6.00 -15.92
CA ALA A 301 -11.56 7.43 -16.03
C ALA A 301 -11.24 8.13 -14.71
N LEU A 302 -11.64 7.55 -13.56
CA LEU A 302 -11.29 8.07 -12.24
C LEU A 302 -9.78 8.03 -11.96
N ARG A 303 -9.08 6.95 -12.33
CA ARG A 303 -7.62 6.87 -12.17
C ARG A 303 -6.90 7.99 -12.92
N LEU A 304 -7.35 8.31 -14.14
CA LEU A 304 -6.80 9.40 -14.93
C LEU A 304 -7.19 10.78 -14.36
N ALA A 305 -8.43 10.94 -13.89
CA ALA A 305 -8.87 12.16 -13.20
C ALA A 305 -8.01 12.44 -11.97
N ASP A 306 -7.76 11.42 -11.15
CA ASP A 306 -6.96 11.51 -9.95
C ASP A 306 -5.47 11.75 -10.23
N PHE A 307 -4.90 11.13 -11.27
CA PHE A 307 -3.53 11.41 -11.71
C PHE A 307 -3.36 12.90 -12.04
N ILE A 308 -4.32 13.49 -12.76
CA ILE A 308 -4.30 14.91 -13.12
C ILE A 308 -4.52 15.78 -11.88
N LEU A 309 -5.41 15.38 -10.97
CA LEU A 309 -5.71 16.13 -9.76
C LEU A 309 -4.52 16.17 -8.78
N GLY A 310 -4.02 15.01 -8.36
CA GLY A 310 -3.08 14.93 -7.23
C GLY A 310 -2.14 13.74 -7.17
N SER A 311 -2.39 12.59 -7.82
CA SER A 311 -1.48 11.44 -7.75
C SER A 311 -0.36 11.44 -8.79
N GLY A 312 -0.43 12.31 -9.81
CA GLY A 312 0.58 12.44 -10.88
C GLY A 312 1.89 13.15 -10.48
N GLY A 313 2.18 13.27 -9.18
CA GLY A 313 3.37 13.94 -8.66
C GLY A 313 3.43 15.42 -9.06
N LEU A 314 4.62 15.92 -9.40
CA LEU A 314 4.87 17.34 -9.72
C LEU A 314 4.03 17.89 -10.88
N ASN A 315 3.50 17.03 -11.75
CA ASN A 315 2.67 17.42 -12.89
C ASN A 315 1.18 17.57 -12.53
N SER A 316 0.77 17.09 -11.35
CA SER A 316 -0.62 17.20 -10.90
C SER A 316 -1.00 18.65 -10.56
N ARG A 317 -2.30 18.98 -10.70
CA ARG A 317 -2.82 20.32 -10.45
C ARG A 317 -2.58 20.78 -9.02
N LEU A 318 -2.80 19.89 -8.04
CA LEU A 318 -2.55 20.18 -6.62
C LEU A 318 -1.08 20.51 -6.36
N MET A 319 -0.14 19.68 -6.81
CA MET A 319 1.29 19.94 -6.63
C MET A 319 1.72 21.23 -7.31
N ARG A 320 1.29 21.46 -8.55
CA ARG A 320 1.67 22.67 -9.29
C ARG A 320 1.19 23.94 -8.57
N GLU A 321 -0.06 23.98 -8.15
CA GLU A 321 -0.62 25.20 -7.55
C GLU A 321 -0.09 25.44 -6.13
N ILE A 322 -0.11 24.43 -5.26
CA ILE A 322 0.19 24.61 -3.84
C ILE A 322 1.69 24.59 -3.57
N ARG A 323 2.43 23.67 -4.19
CA ARG A 323 3.89 23.55 -4.00
C ARG A 323 4.67 24.42 -4.97
N SER A 324 4.46 24.28 -6.28
CA SER A 324 5.34 24.94 -7.27
C SER A 324 5.07 26.43 -7.42
N ASN A 325 3.80 26.84 -7.50
CA ASN A 325 3.43 28.24 -7.73
C ASN A 325 3.48 29.06 -6.44
N ARG A 326 3.05 28.50 -5.30
CA ARG A 326 2.91 29.23 -4.03
C ARG A 326 3.87 28.83 -2.92
N GLY A 327 4.51 27.67 -3.00
CA GLY A 327 5.45 27.20 -1.97
C GLY A 327 4.83 26.98 -0.60
N LEU A 328 3.52 26.68 -0.53
CA LEU A 328 2.78 26.54 0.72
C LEU A 328 3.02 25.18 1.40
N ALA A 329 3.22 24.13 0.61
CA ALA A 329 3.43 22.78 1.11
C ALA A 329 4.55 22.07 0.34
N TYR A 330 5.27 21.16 1.01
CA TYR A 330 6.25 20.29 0.36
C TYR A 330 5.57 19.11 -0.36
N SER A 331 4.52 18.56 0.26
CA SER A 331 3.70 17.48 -0.27
C SER A 331 2.22 17.86 -0.20
N VAL A 332 1.52 17.63 -1.31
CA VAL A 332 0.07 17.65 -1.45
C VAL A 332 -0.30 16.60 -2.49
N TYR A 333 -1.34 15.82 -2.23
CA TYR A 333 -1.72 14.70 -3.08
C TYR A 333 -3.23 14.44 -3.00
N SER A 334 -3.71 13.64 -3.94
CA SER A 334 -5.00 12.96 -3.87
C SER A 334 -4.85 11.53 -4.36
N TYR A 335 -5.73 10.64 -3.91
CA TYR A 335 -5.94 9.33 -4.51
C TYR A 335 -7.33 8.79 -4.19
N PHE A 336 -7.87 7.99 -5.12
CA PHE A 336 -8.96 7.06 -4.80
C PHE A 336 -8.36 5.74 -4.30
N ARG A 337 -8.58 5.43 -3.03
CA ARG A 337 -8.33 4.09 -2.50
C ARG A 337 -9.46 3.19 -3.00
N VAL A 338 -9.25 2.55 -4.14
CA VAL A 338 -10.23 1.67 -4.77
C VAL A 338 -10.48 0.46 -3.88
N GLY A 339 -11.71 0.32 -3.41
CA GLY A 339 -12.14 -0.81 -2.60
C GLY A 339 -12.18 -2.12 -3.37
N ARG A 340 -11.91 -3.25 -2.71
CA ARG A 340 -11.85 -4.56 -3.36
C ARG A 340 -13.13 -5.38 -3.21
N GLN A 341 -13.82 -5.28 -2.08
CA GLN A 341 -15.12 -5.93 -1.83
C GLN A 341 -16.20 -4.87 -1.57
N LEU A 342 -15.90 -3.90 -0.71
CA LEU A 342 -16.73 -2.72 -0.46
C LEU A 342 -16.06 -1.46 -1.03
N PRO A 343 -16.82 -0.42 -1.41
CA PRO A 343 -16.28 0.88 -1.79
C PRO A 343 -15.26 1.42 -0.76
N GLY A 344 -14.12 1.89 -1.26
CA GLY A 344 -13.10 2.51 -0.42
C GLY A 344 -13.34 4.00 -0.22
N SER A 345 -12.28 4.81 -0.19
CA SER A 345 -12.35 6.25 0.08
C SER A 345 -11.60 7.07 -0.96
N PHE A 346 -12.10 8.26 -1.26
CA PHE A 346 -11.28 9.33 -1.82
C PHE A 346 -10.51 10.00 -0.69
N ILE A 347 -9.22 10.25 -0.88
CA ILE A 347 -8.36 10.90 0.11
C ILE A 347 -7.54 11.98 -0.59
N ALA A 348 -7.42 13.15 0.02
CA ALA A 348 -6.45 14.16 -0.33
C ALA A 348 -5.75 14.67 0.94
N GLY A 349 -4.47 14.98 0.86
CA GLY A 349 -3.68 15.35 2.04
C GLY A 349 -2.58 16.34 1.72
N SER A 350 -2.14 17.06 2.76
CA SER A 350 -1.04 18.03 2.69
C SER A 350 -0.49 18.29 4.10
N GLU A 351 0.74 18.77 4.18
CA GLU A 351 1.28 19.39 5.40
C GLU A 351 1.76 20.80 5.09
N THR A 352 1.37 21.76 5.92
CA THR A 352 1.65 23.18 5.71
C THR A 352 1.93 23.89 7.02
N LYS A 353 2.48 25.11 6.98
CA LYS A 353 2.61 25.97 8.16
C LYS A 353 1.22 26.30 8.70
N SER A 354 1.03 26.35 10.02
CA SER A 354 -0.29 26.57 10.63
C SER A 354 -1.01 27.84 10.11
N GLY A 355 -0.27 28.92 9.86
CA GLY A 355 -0.84 30.16 9.30
C GLY A 355 -1.33 30.06 7.84
N SER A 356 -1.01 28.99 7.13
CA SER A 356 -1.41 28.75 5.73
C SER A 356 -2.48 27.66 5.61
N THR A 357 -2.95 27.09 6.72
CA THR A 357 -3.89 25.95 6.73
C THR A 357 -5.17 26.25 5.95
N VAL A 358 -5.84 27.36 6.25
CA VAL A 358 -7.12 27.72 5.60
C VAL A 358 -6.92 27.97 4.11
N GLU A 359 -5.83 28.64 3.72
CA GLU A 359 -5.49 28.85 2.30
C GLU A 359 -5.28 27.52 1.57
N VAL A 360 -4.51 26.60 2.13
CA VAL A 360 -4.24 25.29 1.51
C VAL A 360 -5.51 24.47 1.39
N VAL A 361 -6.33 24.36 2.43
CA VAL A 361 -7.62 23.64 2.37
C VAL A 361 -8.53 24.23 1.30
N ARG A 362 -8.62 25.55 1.22
CA ARG A 362 -9.40 26.24 0.18
C ARG A 362 -8.89 25.90 -1.22
N LEU A 363 -7.57 26.01 -1.46
CA LEU A 363 -6.96 25.70 -2.75
C LEU A 363 -7.18 24.25 -3.16
N MET A 364 -7.06 23.29 -2.22
CA MET A 364 -7.33 21.87 -2.50
C MET A 364 -8.77 21.67 -2.98
N ARG A 365 -9.74 22.25 -2.28
CA ARG A 365 -11.17 22.17 -2.65
C ARG A 365 -11.48 22.89 -3.97
N GLU A 366 -10.84 24.03 -4.23
CA GLU A 366 -10.96 24.76 -5.49
C GLU A 366 -10.45 23.92 -6.67
N MET A 367 -9.31 23.25 -6.55
CA MET A 367 -8.80 22.37 -7.62
C MET A 367 -9.74 21.18 -7.89
N MET A 368 -10.35 20.63 -6.84
CA MET A 368 -11.38 19.59 -6.98
C MET A 368 -12.62 20.15 -7.71
N GLN A 369 -13.07 21.35 -7.38
CA GLN A 369 -14.19 21.99 -8.08
C GLN A 369 -13.85 22.31 -9.55
N GLN A 370 -12.62 22.73 -9.84
CA GLN A 370 -12.18 23.04 -11.19
C GLN A 370 -12.19 21.79 -12.09
N ILE A 371 -11.66 20.65 -11.62
CA ILE A 371 -11.69 19.41 -12.42
C ILE A 371 -13.11 18.88 -12.65
N ILE A 372 -14.05 19.19 -11.75
CA ILE A 372 -15.48 18.88 -11.90
C ILE A 372 -16.14 19.80 -12.95
N ALA A 373 -15.84 21.10 -12.88
CA ALA A 373 -16.50 22.14 -13.69
C ALA A 373 -15.95 22.19 -15.12
N GLU A 374 -14.63 22.08 -15.29
CA GLU A 374 -13.91 22.34 -16.53
C GLU A 374 -13.30 21.06 -17.10
N PRO A 375 -13.34 20.83 -18.42
CA PRO A 375 -12.69 19.67 -19.02
C PRO A 375 -11.17 19.71 -18.77
N VAL A 376 -10.57 18.54 -18.55
CA VAL A 376 -9.11 18.43 -18.55
C VAL A 376 -8.56 18.73 -19.95
N SER A 377 -7.35 19.27 -20.03
CA SER A 377 -6.75 19.51 -21.34
C SER A 377 -6.34 18.18 -22.00
N PRO A 378 -6.34 18.09 -23.34
CA PRO A 378 -5.82 16.90 -24.03
C PRO A 378 -4.38 16.56 -23.63
N ALA A 379 -3.55 17.58 -23.36
CA ALA A 379 -2.17 17.37 -22.92
C ALA A 379 -2.07 16.74 -21.52
N GLU A 380 -2.91 17.17 -20.57
CA GLU A 380 -2.98 16.54 -19.23
C GLU A 380 -3.40 15.07 -19.34
N LEU A 381 -4.41 14.76 -20.17
CA LEU A 381 -4.89 13.40 -20.38
C LEU A 381 -3.82 12.51 -21.03
N GLU A 382 -3.16 13.00 -22.09
CA GLU A 382 -2.12 12.24 -22.78
C GLU A 382 -0.91 11.97 -21.88
N LEU A 383 -0.52 12.94 -21.04
CA LEU A 383 0.53 12.72 -20.05
C LEU A 383 0.12 11.64 -19.04
N ALA A 384 -1.10 11.73 -18.49
CA ALA A 384 -1.62 10.77 -17.53
C ALA A 384 -1.68 9.34 -18.10
N LYS A 385 -2.19 9.19 -19.33
CA LYS A 385 -2.23 7.89 -20.05
C LYS A 385 -0.83 7.31 -20.23
N LYS A 386 0.11 8.10 -20.77
CA LYS A 386 1.49 7.66 -20.97
C LYS A 386 2.15 7.24 -19.66
N SER A 387 1.96 8.03 -18.59
CA SER A 387 2.49 7.69 -17.27
C SER A 387 1.95 6.37 -16.75
N LEU A 388 0.63 6.17 -16.73
CA LEU A 388 0.03 4.94 -16.22
C LEU A 388 0.33 3.71 -17.09
N ILE A 389 0.39 3.86 -18.42
CA ILE A 389 0.71 2.76 -19.33
C ILE A 389 2.19 2.38 -19.21
N ASN A 390 3.09 3.36 -19.17
CA ASN A 390 4.53 3.08 -19.13
C ASN A 390 4.96 2.59 -17.74
N SER A 391 4.31 3.01 -16.66
CA SER A 391 4.63 2.50 -15.32
C SER A 391 4.12 1.08 -15.08
N PHE A 392 3.19 0.59 -15.91
CA PHE A 392 2.57 -0.72 -15.74
C PHE A 392 3.57 -1.88 -15.84
N VAL A 393 4.62 -1.73 -16.65
CA VAL A 393 5.64 -2.78 -16.86
C VAL A 393 6.42 -3.08 -15.59
N PHE A 394 6.65 -2.06 -14.76
CA PHE A 394 7.38 -2.21 -13.51
C PHE A 394 6.63 -3.08 -12.50
N ALA A 395 5.33 -3.28 -12.72
CA ALA A 395 4.55 -4.22 -11.93
C ALA A 395 4.93 -5.69 -12.19
N PHE A 396 5.83 -6.00 -13.14
CA PHE A 396 6.18 -7.39 -13.49
C PHE A 396 7.68 -7.70 -13.35
N GLU A 397 8.44 -6.86 -12.66
CA GLU A 397 9.89 -7.05 -12.46
C GLU A 397 10.22 -8.18 -11.46
N ASN A 398 9.35 -8.41 -10.48
CA ASN A 398 9.56 -9.40 -9.43
C ASN A 398 8.58 -10.57 -9.60
N SER A 399 9.10 -11.78 -9.77
CA SER A 399 8.34 -13.01 -9.98
C SER A 399 7.32 -13.27 -8.87
N HIS A 400 7.72 -13.08 -7.60
CA HIS A 400 6.81 -13.26 -6.47
C HIS A 400 5.65 -12.24 -6.45
N SER A 401 5.92 -11.01 -6.87
CA SER A 401 4.89 -9.96 -6.99
C SER A 401 3.92 -10.22 -8.14
N VAL A 402 4.32 -10.99 -9.16
CA VAL A 402 3.45 -11.40 -10.27
C VAL A 402 2.50 -12.51 -9.82
N VAL A 403 3.02 -13.58 -9.20
CA VAL A 403 2.18 -14.70 -8.73
C VAL A 403 1.19 -14.26 -7.66
N ASN A 404 1.61 -13.41 -6.71
CA ASN A 404 0.70 -12.83 -5.70
C ASN A 404 -0.41 -12.02 -6.34
N ARG A 405 -0.11 -11.24 -7.38
CA ARG A 405 -1.15 -10.44 -8.04
C ARG A 405 -2.16 -11.29 -8.80
N VAL A 406 -1.72 -12.41 -9.37
CA VAL A 406 -2.66 -13.37 -9.99
C VAL A 406 -3.53 -14.03 -8.93
N MET A 407 -2.96 -14.39 -7.77
CA MET A 407 -3.70 -14.89 -6.61
C MET A 407 -4.71 -13.85 -6.09
N ASP A 408 -4.29 -12.61 -5.85
CA ASP A 408 -5.15 -11.51 -5.40
C ASP A 408 -6.33 -11.27 -6.35
N HIS A 409 -6.06 -11.29 -7.65
CA HIS A 409 -7.13 -11.11 -8.64
C HIS A 409 -8.15 -12.24 -8.59
N ASP A 410 -7.71 -13.48 -8.38
CA ASP A 410 -8.61 -14.61 -8.20
C ASP A 410 -9.41 -14.46 -6.90
N PHE A 411 -8.72 -14.18 -5.79
CA PHE A 411 -9.30 -13.96 -4.47
C PHE A 411 -10.41 -12.90 -4.48
N TYR A 412 -10.12 -11.74 -5.08
CA TYR A 412 -11.07 -10.62 -5.19
C TYR A 412 -12.00 -10.72 -6.41
N GLY A 413 -11.97 -11.80 -7.20
CA GLY A 413 -12.89 -11.98 -8.33
C GLY A 413 -12.75 -10.93 -9.43
N TYR A 414 -11.52 -10.61 -9.82
CA TYR A 414 -11.24 -9.81 -11.01
C TYR A 414 -11.48 -10.62 -12.29
N PRO A 415 -11.84 -9.98 -13.41
CA PRO A 415 -11.86 -10.65 -14.71
C PRO A 415 -10.49 -11.28 -15.03
N PRO A 416 -10.43 -12.50 -15.59
CA PRO A 416 -9.17 -13.16 -15.93
C PRO A 416 -8.28 -12.36 -16.90
N ASP A 417 -8.91 -11.51 -17.73
CA ASP A 417 -8.24 -10.66 -18.71
C ASP A 417 -7.89 -9.26 -18.18
N TYR A 418 -8.15 -8.96 -16.90
CA TYR A 418 -8.03 -7.63 -16.32
C TYR A 418 -6.63 -7.02 -16.52
N MET A 419 -5.58 -7.80 -16.28
CA MET A 419 -4.19 -7.36 -16.50
C MET A 419 -3.89 -7.14 -17.98
N SER A 420 -4.32 -8.06 -18.85
CA SER A 420 -4.08 -7.98 -20.29
C SER A 420 -4.77 -6.81 -20.97
N THR A 421 -5.96 -6.44 -20.49
CA THR A 421 -6.78 -5.37 -21.04
C THR A 421 -6.55 -4.01 -20.35
N TYR A 422 -5.76 -3.97 -19.28
CA TYR A 422 -5.53 -2.76 -18.48
C TYR A 422 -5.07 -1.57 -19.33
N ARG A 423 -4.02 -1.79 -20.14
CA ARG A 423 -3.42 -0.74 -20.99
C ARG A 423 -4.41 -0.20 -22.01
N ASP A 424 -5.18 -1.08 -22.64
CA ASP A 424 -6.18 -0.72 -23.64
C ASP A 424 -7.33 0.08 -23.01
N LYS A 425 -7.80 -0.35 -21.83
CA LYS A 425 -8.84 0.37 -21.07
C LYS A 425 -8.39 1.76 -20.66
N VAL A 426 -7.13 1.95 -20.23
CA VAL A 426 -6.55 3.27 -19.94
C VAL A 426 -6.41 4.11 -21.22
N ALA A 427 -5.92 3.52 -22.32
CA ALA A 427 -5.71 4.22 -23.58
C ALA A 427 -7.04 4.72 -24.21
N ALA A 428 -8.13 3.99 -24.00
CA ALA A 428 -9.44 4.30 -24.55
C ALA A 428 -10.16 5.49 -23.90
N VAL A 429 -9.79 5.88 -22.67
CA VAL A 429 -10.47 6.94 -21.92
C VAL A 429 -10.41 8.29 -22.64
N THR A 430 -11.52 9.00 -22.72
CA THR A 430 -11.62 10.33 -23.33
C THR A 430 -11.62 11.46 -22.29
N VAL A 431 -11.50 12.71 -22.75
CA VAL A 431 -11.62 13.89 -21.87
C VAL A 431 -13.01 13.95 -21.23
N GLU A 432 -14.03 13.60 -22.01
CA GLU A 432 -15.42 13.56 -21.59
C GLU A 432 -15.63 12.51 -20.49
N ASP A 433 -15.04 11.32 -20.63
CA ASP A 433 -15.12 10.26 -19.61
C ASP A 433 -14.51 10.72 -18.28
N VAL A 434 -13.32 11.36 -18.32
CA VAL A 434 -12.67 11.94 -17.14
C VAL A 434 -13.56 12.99 -16.47
N GLN A 435 -14.20 13.86 -17.25
CA GLN A 435 -15.06 14.90 -16.70
C GLN A 435 -16.34 14.31 -16.10
N GLN A 436 -16.96 13.31 -16.74
CA GLN A 436 -18.14 12.63 -16.21
C GLN A 436 -17.81 11.89 -14.92
N ALA A 437 -16.69 11.17 -14.89
CA ALA A 437 -16.15 10.52 -13.71
C ALA A 437 -15.92 11.51 -12.56
N ALA A 438 -15.21 12.62 -12.81
CA ALA A 438 -14.97 13.64 -11.79
C ALA A 438 -16.29 14.19 -11.21
N ARG A 439 -17.27 14.53 -12.05
CA ARG A 439 -18.58 15.03 -11.61
C ARG A 439 -19.37 14.02 -10.79
N LYS A 440 -19.26 12.74 -11.12
CA LYS A 440 -20.07 11.68 -10.51
C LYS A 440 -19.52 11.22 -9.16
N TYR A 441 -18.20 11.24 -8.97
CA TYR A 441 -17.58 10.58 -7.81
C TYR A 441 -16.69 11.48 -6.95
N LEU A 442 -16.35 12.70 -7.39
CA LEU A 442 -15.61 13.65 -6.55
C LEU A 442 -16.62 14.60 -5.88
N HIS A 443 -16.68 14.59 -4.54
CA HIS A 443 -17.70 15.30 -3.76
C HIS A 443 -17.05 16.27 -2.76
N PRO A 444 -16.62 17.49 -3.20
CA PRO A 444 -15.99 18.48 -2.32
C PRO A 444 -16.87 19.01 -1.18
N ASP A 445 -18.19 18.81 -1.28
CA ASP A 445 -19.22 19.14 -0.29
C ASP A 445 -19.41 18.04 0.77
N LYS A 446 -18.96 16.82 0.50
CA LYS A 446 -19.04 15.66 1.40
C LYS A 446 -17.72 15.35 2.11
N LEU A 447 -16.71 16.20 1.93
CA LEU A 447 -15.40 16.01 2.56
C LEU A 447 -15.50 16.12 4.08
N GLN A 448 -15.09 15.04 4.74
CA GLN A 448 -14.60 15.10 6.11
C GLN A 448 -13.19 15.69 6.04
N ILE A 449 -12.93 16.81 6.72
CA ILE A 449 -11.63 17.50 6.71
C ILE A 449 -11.05 17.44 8.11
N VAL A 450 -9.98 16.69 8.29
CA VAL A 450 -9.24 16.60 9.55
C VAL A 450 -8.04 17.52 9.51
N LEU A 451 -7.94 18.39 10.52
CA LEU A 451 -6.81 19.29 10.72
C LEU A 451 -6.17 18.99 12.08
N VAL A 452 -4.92 18.53 12.05
CA VAL A 452 -4.14 18.23 13.26
C VAL A 452 -2.99 19.23 13.37
N GLY A 453 -3.05 20.13 14.35
CA GLY A 453 -2.04 21.18 14.52
C GLY A 453 -2.49 22.31 15.45
N ASP A 454 -1.77 23.43 15.42
CA ASP A 454 -2.08 24.58 16.28
C ASP A 454 -3.26 25.40 15.71
N SER A 455 -4.48 24.97 16.04
CA SER A 455 -5.72 25.61 15.58
C SER A 455 -5.92 27.04 16.09
N ARG A 456 -5.20 27.47 17.13
CA ARG A 456 -5.27 28.85 17.63
C ARG A 456 -4.80 29.86 16.58
N VAL A 457 -3.93 29.43 15.66
CA VAL A 457 -3.36 30.30 14.61
C VAL A 457 -4.38 30.67 13.54
N TYR A 458 -5.41 29.84 13.32
CA TYR A 458 -6.39 30.01 12.23
C TYR A 458 -7.84 29.88 12.70
N ALA A 459 -8.09 30.05 14.01
CA ALA A 459 -9.41 29.91 14.62
C ALA A 459 -10.45 30.89 14.05
N ASP A 460 -10.03 32.12 13.73
CA ASP A 460 -10.94 33.14 13.18
C ASP A 460 -11.23 32.90 11.69
N GLU A 461 -10.28 32.32 10.96
CA GLU A 461 -10.37 32.10 9.51
C GLU A 461 -11.08 30.79 9.14
N ILE A 462 -11.11 29.79 10.02
CA ILE A 462 -11.62 28.45 9.71
C ILE A 462 -13.08 28.47 9.25
N ASN A 463 -13.90 29.36 9.81
CA ASN A 463 -15.32 29.52 9.46
C ASN A 463 -15.52 29.99 8.01
N SER A 464 -14.50 30.61 7.38
CA SER A 464 -14.56 31.00 5.97
C SER A 464 -14.63 29.82 5.01
N LEU A 465 -14.30 28.61 5.46
CA LEU A 465 -14.40 27.38 4.67
C LEU A 465 -15.86 26.91 4.49
N GLY A 466 -16.81 27.48 5.24
CA GLY A 466 -18.24 27.24 5.05
C GLY A 466 -18.71 25.82 5.39
N LEU A 467 -17.98 25.13 6.27
CA LEU A 467 -18.34 23.80 6.78
C LEU A 467 -18.52 23.86 8.30
N PRO A 468 -19.40 23.01 8.88
CA PRO A 468 -19.47 22.82 10.32
C PRO A 468 -18.10 22.46 10.89
N VAL A 469 -17.74 23.03 12.03
CA VAL A 469 -16.46 22.79 12.72
C VAL A 469 -16.73 22.06 14.04
N GLU A 470 -16.03 20.95 14.25
CA GLU A 470 -16.09 20.12 15.44
C GLU A 470 -14.70 20.01 16.07
N MET A 471 -14.61 20.29 17.37
CA MET A 471 -13.36 20.18 18.12
C MET A 471 -13.21 18.74 18.62
N VAL A 472 -12.05 18.14 18.38
CA VAL A 472 -11.73 16.77 18.80
C VAL A 472 -10.85 16.81 20.05
N ASP A 473 -11.31 16.15 21.11
CA ASP A 473 -10.53 15.93 22.33
C ASP A 473 -9.72 14.64 22.21
N LEU A 474 -8.41 14.77 21.99
CA LEU A 474 -7.52 13.62 21.84
C LEU A 474 -7.37 12.79 23.12
N GLU A 475 -7.68 13.34 24.29
CA GLU A 475 -7.61 12.59 25.56
C GLU A 475 -8.81 11.67 25.74
N GLN A 476 -9.98 12.01 25.16
CA GLN A 476 -11.17 11.15 25.18
C GLN A 476 -11.09 9.99 24.19
N LEU A 477 -10.12 10.05 23.26
CA LEU A 477 -9.90 9.02 22.25
C LEU A 477 -8.91 7.95 22.69
N ARG A 478 -8.39 7.99 23.92
CA ARG A 478 -7.39 7.05 24.47
C ARG A 478 -7.99 5.77 25.03
#